data_AF-A0A6P0RUH1-F1
#
_entry.id   AF-A0A6P0RUH1-F1
#
_cell.length_a   1.000
_cell.length_b   1.000
_cell.length_c   1.000
_cell.angle_alpha   90.00
_cell.angle_beta   90.00
_cell.angle_gamma   90.00
#
_symmetry.space_group_name_H-M   'P 1'
#
loop_
_entity.id
_entity.type
_entity.pdbx_description
1 polymer ?
#
loop_
_entity_poly.entity_id
_entity_poly.type
_entity_poly.pdbx_seq_one_letter_code
_entity_poly.pdbx_strand_id
1 'polypeptide(L)'
;MSDHAREVWESRINRITNAWLEIEWRSILAGVRSCCLTTVTPEGFVAQAGEWTKQGLSALPLQIQGLSQYSYSATSTLAEPGKPFGFRIVIGTPKNVSNFKKAFDASNDREIGRLLGFPTCCLEFFQQVWVEQGLVDTTWPMAVNTGSHSETTKLLAVKGSPYANILWRWMGIRAVPHLPCSFDCQQTVELGKNLVEVGIAVGYDTEIDWLLEILNWSVEWSVLHGIAEIRTPILKVSTCTDATPIKYIVRREGKTSPLEGAKGLNFPYSTPSKPLLTQSKGYQQGLKNPIKTQSQYPEWYTSDNGFNSRFAMENAHKPIVELAANTLADCGGNVLDLGCGNGVLLKKICEANSEAIPFGIEIDSSRVKHTPLLLPEFADNFICGDMFEDDSLWSDSRRYKLAILMPGRLIEAGSERSAKLKEQLKKHCDNLLVYAYGEWLTRYESLTGLAHKAGILLLASEADAKASLAQIA
;
A
#
# COMPACT_ATOMS: atom_id res chain seq x y z
N MET A 1 6.46 8.70 -16.72
CA MET A 1 6.30 10.01 -16.07
C MET A 1 4.81 10.23 -15.82
N SER A 2 4.40 10.83 -14.70
CA SER A 2 3.00 11.26 -14.52
C SER A 2 2.68 12.43 -15.44
N ASP A 3 1.41 12.68 -15.76
CA ASP A 3 1.04 13.78 -16.65
C ASP A 3 1.44 15.15 -16.08
N HIS A 4 1.22 15.36 -14.78
CA HIS A 4 1.66 16.58 -14.09
C HIS A 4 3.18 16.79 -14.16
N ALA A 5 3.99 15.75 -13.97
CA ALA A 5 5.44 15.87 -14.11
C ALA A 5 5.85 16.09 -15.57
N ARG A 6 5.12 15.54 -16.54
CA ARG A 6 5.37 15.75 -17.98
C ARG A 6 5.18 17.20 -18.38
N GLU A 7 4.08 17.82 -17.95
CA GLU A 7 3.78 19.23 -18.23
C GLU A 7 4.91 20.18 -17.80
N VAL A 8 5.57 19.87 -16.69
CA VAL A 8 6.64 20.72 -16.15
C VAL A 8 8.01 20.36 -16.73
N TRP A 9 8.36 19.07 -16.75
CA TRP A 9 9.75 18.65 -16.94
C TRP A 9 10.10 18.28 -18.38
N GLU A 10 9.16 17.92 -19.24
CA GLU A 10 9.47 17.50 -20.61
C GLU A 10 10.16 18.61 -21.42
N SER A 11 9.61 19.83 -21.38
CA SER A 11 10.19 20.98 -22.07
C SER A 11 11.55 21.38 -21.49
N ARG A 12 11.71 21.30 -20.16
CA ARG A 12 12.97 21.60 -19.47
C ARG A 12 14.07 20.60 -19.87
N ILE A 13 13.77 19.30 -19.86
CA ILE A 13 14.71 18.25 -20.25
C ILE A 13 15.16 18.47 -21.70
N ASN A 14 14.23 18.78 -22.61
CA ASN A 14 14.57 19.06 -24.01
C ASN A 14 15.48 20.30 -24.15
N ARG A 15 15.19 21.37 -23.40
CA ARG A 15 16.03 22.58 -23.39
C ARG A 15 17.43 22.31 -22.85
N ILE A 16 17.54 21.56 -21.75
CA ILE A 16 18.82 21.14 -21.17
C ILE A 16 19.65 20.37 -22.20
N THR A 17 19.05 19.36 -22.86
CA THR A 17 19.75 18.55 -23.86
C THR A 17 20.22 19.39 -25.04
N ASN A 18 19.41 20.33 -25.51
CA ASN A 18 19.78 21.24 -26.60
C ASN A 18 20.90 22.21 -26.19
N ALA A 19 20.81 22.82 -25.00
CA ALA A 19 21.85 23.68 -24.45
C ALA A 19 23.18 22.92 -24.29
N TRP A 20 23.12 21.66 -23.84
CA TRP A 20 24.31 20.82 -23.67
C TRP A 20 25.07 20.62 -24.98
N LEU A 21 24.39 20.40 -26.11
CA LEU A 21 25.03 20.27 -27.43
C LEU A 21 25.87 21.51 -27.80
N GLU A 22 25.42 22.70 -27.40
CA GLU A 22 26.14 23.95 -27.65
C GLU A 22 27.29 24.16 -26.66
N ILE A 23 27.04 23.93 -25.37
CA ILE A 23 28.07 23.98 -24.32
C ILE A 23 29.26 23.09 -24.68
N GLU A 24 28.98 21.93 -25.26
CA GLU A 24 30.01 20.99 -25.63
C GLU A 24 31.06 21.58 -26.57
N TRP A 25 30.68 22.20 -27.69
CA TRP A 25 31.69 22.78 -28.60
C TRP A 25 32.21 24.14 -28.11
N ARG A 26 31.40 24.92 -27.39
CA ARG A 26 31.85 26.20 -26.81
C ARG A 26 32.92 26.03 -25.73
N SER A 27 32.93 24.89 -25.04
CA SER A 27 33.99 24.54 -24.09
C SER A 27 35.40 24.47 -24.72
N ILE A 28 35.48 24.27 -26.05
CA ILE A 28 36.75 24.32 -26.79
C ILE A 28 37.25 25.76 -26.89
N LEU A 29 36.35 26.71 -27.20
CA LEU A 29 36.67 28.14 -27.26
C LEU A 29 37.06 28.69 -25.89
N ALA A 30 36.42 28.19 -24.83
CA ALA A 30 36.75 28.53 -23.45
C ALA A 30 38.05 27.87 -22.95
N GLY A 31 38.72 27.04 -23.78
CA GLY A 31 39.97 26.38 -23.42
C GLY A 31 39.82 25.25 -22.40
N VAL A 32 38.60 24.80 -22.11
CA VAL A 32 38.33 23.70 -21.16
C VAL A 32 38.79 22.36 -21.73
N ARG A 33 38.66 22.16 -23.05
CA ARG A 33 39.11 20.93 -23.74
C ARG A 33 39.55 21.19 -25.18
N SER A 34 40.28 20.24 -25.76
CA SER A 34 40.89 20.40 -27.09
C SER A 34 39.94 20.08 -28.25
N CYS A 35 39.05 19.11 -28.03
CA CYS A 35 38.03 18.67 -28.97
C CYS A 35 36.72 18.33 -28.23
N CYS A 36 35.62 18.27 -28.97
CA CYS A 36 34.40 17.59 -28.55
C CYS A 36 33.94 16.60 -29.63
N LEU A 37 33.14 15.63 -29.22
CA LEU A 37 32.58 14.59 -30.10
C LEU A 37 31.06 14.67 -29.99
N THR A 38 30.37 14.83 -31.11
CA THR A 38 28.91 14.94 -31.12
C THR A 38 28.30 14.23 -32.33
N THR A 39 26.98 14.10 -32.32
CA THR A 39 26.20 13.52 -33.41
C THR A 39 25.31 14.61 -34.00
N VAL A 40 25.41 14.82 -35.31
CA VAL A 40 24.58 15.79 -36.03
C VAL A 40 23.95 15.16 -37.26
N THR A 41 22.75 15.59 -37.64
CA THR A 41 22.18 15.21 -38.94
C THR A 41 22.98 15.89 -40.06
N PRO A 42 22.90 15.40 -41.31
CA PRO A 42 23.52 16.07 -42.45
C PRO A 42 23.12 17.54 -42.58
N GLU A 43 21.85 17.86 -42.40
CA GLU A 43 21.32 19.23 -42.46
C GLU A 43 21.87 20.07 -41.31
N GLY A 44 21.92 19.50 -40.10
CA GLY A 44 22.49 20.16 -38.93
C GLY A 44 23.98 20.44 -39.08
N PHE A 45 24.73 19.52 -39.70
CA PHE A 45 26.14 19.72 -40.02
C PHE A 45 26.33 20.91 -40.96
N VAL A 46 25.58 20.97 -42.07
CA VAL A 46 25.65 22.08 -43.02
C VAL A 46 25.26 23.41 -42.37
N ALA A 47 24.23 23.40 -41.53
CA ALA A 47 23.76 24.60 -40.83
C ALA A 47 24.80 25.15 -39.83
N GLN A 48 25.55 24.27 -39.15
CA GLN A 48 26.47 24.67 -38.07
C GLN A 48 27.93 24.84 -38.54
N ALA A 49 28.34 24.20 -39.63
CA ALA A 49 29.73 24.20 -40.09
C ALA A 49 30.28 25.62 -40.34
N GLY A 50 29.44 26.52 -40.87
CA GLY A 50 29.80 27.91 -41.09
C GLY A 50 30.10 28.67 -39.79
N GLU A 51 29.36 28.40 -38.72
CA GLU A 51 29.58 29.04 -37.43
C GLU A 51 30.86 28.53 -36.77
N TRP A 52 31.08 27.23 -36.74
CA TRP A 52 32.33 26.67 -36.23
C TRP A 52 33.56 27.25 -36.95
N THR A 53 33.48 27.37 -38.27
CA THR A 53 34.58 27.93 -39.08
C THR A 53 34.85 29.40 -38.72
N LYS A 54 33.81 30.22 -38.52
CA LYS A 54 33.97 31.62 -38.10
C LYS A 54 34.67 31.76 -36.74
N GLN A 55 34.47 30.78 -35.86
CA GLN A 55 35.11 30.71 -34.55
C GLN A 55 36.51 30.06 -34.58
N GLY A 56 37.05 29.77 -35.79
CA GLY A 56 38.35 29.12 -35.95
C GLY A 56 38.37 27.63 -35.63
N LEU A 57 37.20 27.00 -35.55
CA LEU A 57 37.04 25.57 -35.35
C LEU A 57 36.86 24.86 -36.70
N SER A 58 37.26 23.59 -36.73
CA SER A 58 37.01 22.65 -37.81
C SER A 58 36.14 21.52 -37.30
N ALA A 59 35.31 20.97 -38.18
CA ALA A 59 34.50 19.80 -37.89
C ALA A 59 34.74 18.72 -38.94
N LEU A 60 34.99 17.49 -38.47
CA LEU A 60 35.30 16.34 -39.31
C LEU A 60 34.36 15.18 -39.01
N PRO A 61 33.54 14.73 -39.99
CA PRO A 61 32.82 13.47 -39.90
C PRO A 61 33.78 12.29 -39.79
N LEU A 62 33.60 11.48 -38.74
CA LEU A 62 34.39 10.28 -38.47
C LEU A 62 33.65 9.01 -38.89
N GLN A 63 32.33 8.99 -38.69
CA GLN A 63 31.50 7.81 -38.95
C GLN A 63 30.05 8.20 -39.24
N ILE A 64 29.35 7.37 -40.01
CA ILE A 64 27.90 7.42 -40.20
C ILE A 64 27.24 6.44 -39.22
N GLN A 65 26.20 6.88 -38.52
CA GLN A 65 25.44 6.06 -37.59
C GLN A 65 23.93 6.24 -37.80
N GLY A 66 23.14 5.19 -37.55
CA GLY A 66 21.69 5.30 -37.54
C GLY A 66 21.23 6.25 -36.42
N LEU A 67 20.19 7.04 -36.67
CA LEU A 67 19.58 7.86 -35.62
C LEU A 67 18.62 6.99 -34.79
N SER A 68 18.90 6.89 -33.50
CA SER A 68 17.96 6.32 -32.53
C SER A 68 16.97 7.40 -32.08
N GLN A 69 15.76 7.01 -31.68
CA GLN A 69 14.78 7.94 -31.10
C GLN A 69 15.20 8.48 -29.73
N TYR A 70 16.27 7.95 -29.14
CA TYR A 70 16.80 8.34 -27.83
C TYR A 70 18.12 9.12 -27.99
N SER A 71 18.31 10.14 -27.15
CA SER A 71 19.47 11.05 -27.17
C SER A 71 20.79 10.39 -26.73
N TYR A 72 20.75 9.19 -26.15
CA TYR A 72 21.92 8.45 -25.71
C TYR A 72 21.75 6.95 -25.95
N SER A 73 22.73 6.35 -26.61
CA SER A 73 22.91 4.91 -26.71
C SER A 73 24.33 4.57 -26.31
N ALA A 74 24.50 3.51 -25.50
CA ALA A 74 25.82 2.99 -25.14
C ALA A 74 26.54 2.36 -26.36
N THR A 75 25.77 1.97 -27.38
CA THR A 75 26.27 1.35 -28.61
C THR A 75 25.78 2.11 -29.84
N SER A 76 26.67 2.34 -30.80
CA SER A 76 26.31 2.96 -32.08
C SER A 76 25.45 1.99 -32.89
N THR A 77 24.30 2.45 -33.37
CA THR A 77 23.49 1.70 -34.34
C THR A 77 24.04 1.89 -35.75
N LEU A 78 24.18 0.81 -36.51
CA LEU A 78 24.56 0.88 -37.92
C LEU A 78 23.49 1.65 -38.70
N ALA A 79 23.92 2.51 -39.62
CA ALA A 79 22.99 3.19 -40.52
C ALA A 79 22.44 2.18 -41.55
N GLU A 80 21.12 2.18 -41.72
CA GLU A 80 20.45 1.36 -42.71
C GLU A 80 20.04 2.21 -43.92
N PRO A 81 20.16 1.68 -45.15
CA PRO A 81 19.67 2.37 -46.35
C PRO A 81 18.21 2.81 -46.22
N GLY A 82 17.92 4.08 -46.52
CA GLY A 82 16.58 4.64 -46.48
C GLY A 82 16.07 5.06 -45.10
N LYS A 83 16.85 4.85 -44.02
CA LYS A 83 16.53 5.36 -42.69
C LYS A 83 17.31 6.63 -42.35
N PRO A 84 16.80 7.50 -41.46
CA PRO A 84 17.55 8.67 -40.97
C PRO A 84 18.89 8.27 -40.34
N PHE A 85 19.93 9.03 -40.63
CA PHE A 85 21.29 8.82 -40.13
C PHE A 85 21.90 10.14 -39.64
N GLY A 86 22.94 10.03 -38.81
CA GLY A 86 23.74 11.14 -38.33
C GLY A 86 25.22 10.92 -38.57
N PHE A 87 25.97 12.01 -38.64
CA PHE A 87 27.42 12.00 -38.60
C PHE A 87 27.89 12.06 -37.15
N ARG A 88 28.75 11.12 -36.76
CA ARG A 88 29.59 11.28 -35.58
C ARG A 88 30.75 12.19 -35.98
N ILE A 89 30.75 13.42 -35.48
CA ILE A 89 31.72 14.45 -35.85
C ILE A 89 32.61 14.80 -34.67
N VAL A 90 33.90 15.02 -34.94
CA VAL A 90 34.79 15.72 -34.01
C VAL A 90 34.84 17.19 -34.37
N ILE A 91 34.78 18.05 -33.36
CA ILE A 91 34.95 19.50 -33.49
C ILE A 91 36.16 19.91 -32.66
N GLY A 92 37.00 20.80 -33.18
CA GLY A 92 38.20 21.31 -32.51
C GLY A 92 38.98 22.27 -33.40
N THR A 93 40.14 22.74 -32.94
CA THR A 93 41.05 23.48 -33.84
C THR A 93 41.53 22.56 -34.97
N PRO A 94 41.91 23.08 -36.16
CA PRO A 94 42.39 22.23 -37.26
C PRO A 94 43.50 21.25 -36.86
N LYS A 95 44.44 21.71 -36.01
CA LYS A 95 45.51 20.87 -35.44
C LYS A 95 44.96 19.75 -34.56
N ASN A 96 44.04 20.08 -33.64
CA ASN A 96 43.48 19.11 -32.71
C ASN A 96 42.58 18.09 -33.43
N VAL A 97 41.80 18.51 -34.43
CA VAL A 97 40.99 17.61 -35.27
C VAL A 97 41.89 16.63 -36.04
N SER A 98 43.01 17.10 -36.60
CA SER A 98 43.97 16.20 -37.26
C SER A 98 44.57 15.17 -36.29
N ASN A 99 44.97 15.61 -35.08
CA ASN A 99 45.47 14.71 -34.05
C ASN A 99 44.40 13.70 -33.61
N PHE A 100 43.15 14.16 -33.46
CA PHE A 100 42.03 13.30 -33.11
C PHE A 100 41.77 12.25 -34.17
N LYS A 101 41.77 12.62 -35.46
CA LYS A 101 41.59 11.67 -36.57
C LYS A 101 42.67 10.60 -36.57
N LYS A 102 43.95 10.97 -36.34
CA LYS A 102 45.05 10.01 -36.21
C LYS A 102 44.84 9.05 -35.04
N ALA A 103 44.41 9.56 -33.89
CA ALA A 103 44.12 8.74 -32.72
C ALA A 103 42.92 7.79 -32.96
N PHE A 104 41.87 8.29 -33.62
CA PHE A 104 40.69 7.53 -33.99
C PHE A 104 41.01 6.39 -34.98
N ASP A 105 41.79 6.68 -36.03
CA ASP A 105 42.21 5.68 -37.01
C ASP A 105 43.11 4.59 -36.42
N ALA A 106 43.87 4.93 -35.37
CA ALA A 106 44.72 4.01 -34.65
C ALA A 106 44.00 3.30 -33.48
N SER A 107 42.69 3.53 -33.29
CA SER A 107 41.92 3.03 -32.14
C SER A 107 42.58 3.34 -30.78
N ASN A 108 43.19 4.51 -30.65
CA ASN A 108 43.86 4.95 -29.43
C ASN A 108 42.90 5.72 -28.53
N ASP A 109 42.06 4.97 -27.80
CA ASP A 109 41.03 5.52 -26.91
C ASP A 109 41.61 6.45 -25.83
N ARG A 110 42.84 6.19 -25.37
CA ARG A 110 43.53 7.02 -24.37
C ARG A 110 43.80 8.42 -24.91
N GLU A 111 44.34 8.52 -26.13
CA GLU A 111 44.62 9.82 -26.74
C GLU A 111 43.32 10.55 -27.16
N ILE A 112 42.32 9.79 -27.65
CA ILE A 112 40.99 10.32 -27.93
C ILE A 112 40.42 10.99 -26.67
N GLY A 113 40.37 10.27 -25.56
CA GLY A 113 39.80 10.79 -24.32
C GLY A 113 40.61 11.96 -23.74
N ARG A 114 41.94 11.96 -23.88
CA ARG A 114 42.78 13.11 -23.53
C ARG A 114 42.42 14.37 -24.34
N LEU A 115 42.20 14.23 -25.65
CA LEU A 115 41.77 15.34 -26.51
C LEU A 115 40.36 15.83 -26.16
N LEU A 116 39.48 14.95 -25.67
CA LEU A 116 38.15 15.30 -25.17
C LEU A 116 38.18 15.93 -23.76
N GLY A 117 39.35 16.02 -23.13
CA GLY A 117 39.53 16.63 -21.81
C GLY A 117 39.21 15.70 -20.64
N PHE A 118 39.15 14.38 -20.86
CA PHE A 118 38.78 13.44 -19.80
C PHE A 118 39.92 13.26 -18.78
N PRO A 119 39.63 13.17 -17.47
CA PRO A 119 40.64 12.93 -16.46
C PRO A 119 41.39 11.61 -16.64
N THR A 120 42.69 11.58 -16.34
CA THR A 120 43.53 10.37 -16.48
C THR A 120 42.96 9.17 -15.73
N CYS A 121 42.48 9.35 -14.49
CA CYS A 121 41.88 8.25 -13.73
C CYS A 121 40.59 7.69 -14.39
N CYS A 122 39.84 8.52 -15.09
CA CYS A 122 38.64 8.11 -15.82
C CYS A 122 39.01 7.37 -17.12
N LEU A 123 40.12 7.75 -17.76
CA LEU A 123 40.65 7.02 -18.92
C LEU A 123 41.15 5.63 -18.54
N GLU A 124 41.85 5.51 -17.42
CA GLU A 124 42.31 4.22 -16.89
C GLU A 124 41.13 3.33 -16.52
N PHE A 125 40.12 3.88 -15.85
CA PHE A 125 38.89 3.17 -15.55
C PHE A 125 38.14 2.73 -16.81
N PHE A 126 38.03 3.60 -17.82
CA PHE A 126 37.40 3.24 -19.10
C PHE A 126 38.14 2.10 -19.79
N GLN A 127 39.47 2.18 -19.86
CA GLN A 127 40.30 1.11 -20.44
C GLN A 127 40.06 -0.22 -19.72
N GLN A 128 40.07 -0.22 -18.39
CA GLN A 128 39.87 -1.43 -17.60
C GLN A 128 38.45 -2.01 -17.74
N VAL A 129 37.42 -1.17 -17.62
CA VAL A 129 36.03 -1.63 -17.48
C VAL A 129 35.36 -1.84 -18.82
N TRP A 130 35.55 -0.90 -19.75
CA TRP A 130 34.90 -0.95 -21.05
C TRP A 130 35.70 -1.80 -22.05
N VAL A 131 37.00 -1.57 -22.14
CA VAL A 131 37.84 -2.22 -23.18
C VAL A 131 38.28 -3.61 -22.74
N GLU A 132 38.85 -3.75 -21.54
CA GLU A 132 39.42 -5.03 -21.09
C GLU A 132 38.35 -6.01 -20.56
N GLN A 133 37.38 -5.52 -19.78
CA GLN A 133 36.29 -6.35 -19.26
C GLN A 133 35.09 -6.46 -20.21
N GLY A 134 34.99 -5.60 -21.23
CA GLY A 134 33.91 -5.63 -22.22
C GLY A 134 32.54 -5.22 -21.67
N LEU A 135 32.47 -4.49 -20.55
CA LEU A 135 31.21 -4.04 -19.97
C LEU A 135 30.65 -2.85 -20.73
N VAL A 136 29.34 -2.85 -20.97
CA VAL A 136 28.63 -1.76 -21.68
C VAL A 136 27.98 -0.75 -20.74
N ASP A 137 27.76 -1.10 -19.47
CA ASP A 137 27.31 -0.17 -18.42
C ASP A 137 28.29 -0.12 -17.24
N THR A 138 28.98 1.01 -17.11
CA THR A 138 29.97 1.21 -16.03
C THR A 138 29.34 1.57 -14.68
N THR A 139 28.01 1.68 -14.58
CA THR A 139 27.33 2.17 -13.36
C THR A 139 27.68 1.35 -12.11
N TRP A 140 27.73 0.01 -12.22
CA TRP A 140 28.09 -0.84 -11.09
C TRP A 140 29.58 -0.72 -10.71
N PRO A 141 30.55 -0.88 -11.64
CA PRO A 141 31.97 -0.63 -11.34
C PRO A 141 32.25 0.77 -10.78
N MET A 142 31.56 1.81 -11.28
CA MET A 142 31.64 3.16 -10.71
C MET A 142 31.19 3.21 -9.25
N ALA A 143 30.09 2.54 -8.92
CA ALA A 143 29.57 2.49 -7.56
C ALA A 143 30.53 1.75 -6.62
N VAL A 144 31.10 0.62 -7.06
CA VAL A 144 32.15 -0.11 -6.33
C VAL A 144 33.35 0.79 -6.05
N ASN A 145 33.75 1.64 -7.00
CA ASN A 145 34.86 2.58 -6.83
C ASN A 145 34.55 3.82 -5.96
N THR A 146 33.29 4.06 -5.56
CA THR A 146 32.88 5.24 -4.77
C THR A 146 32.99 5.01 -3.25
N GLY A 147 33.57 3.88 -2.80
CA GLY A 147 33.75 3.63 -1.38
C GLY A 147 34.17 2.20 -1.08
N SER A 148 34.39 1.91 0.21
CA SER A 148 34.68 0.54 0.65
C SER A 148 33.38 -0.25 0.75
N HIS A 149 33.17 -1.16 -0.20
CA HIS A 149 32.04 -2.06 -0.22
C HIS A 149 32.50 -3.51 -0.10
N SER A 150 31.76 -4.34 0.64
CA SER A 150 31.98 -5.79 0.61
C SER A 150 31.50 -6.35 -0.72
N GLU A 151 32.31 -7.20 -1.37
CA GLU A 151 31.98 -7.88 -2.63
C GLU A 151 30.65 -8.66 -2.59
N THR A 152 30.17 -9.02 -1.40
CA THR A 152 28.91 -9.75 -1.21
C THR A 152 27.67 -8.87 -1.32
N THR A 153 27.83 -7.54 -1.33
CA THR A 153 26.71 -6.60 -1.27
C THR A 153 26.13 -6.38 -2.66
N LYS A 154 24.85 -6.69 -2.85
CA LYS A 154 24.11 -6.49 -4.11
C LYS A 154 23.43 -5.12 -4.20
N LEU A 155 23.50 -4.34 -3.13
CA LEU A 155 22.92 -3.00 -3.00
C LEU A 155 24.00 -2.05 -2.51
N LEU A 156 24.37 -1.07 -3.32
CA LEU A 156 25.33 -0.04 -2.97
C LEU A 156 24.61 1.30 -2.80
N ALA A 157 24.74 1.91 -1.62
CA ALA A 157 24.33 3.28 -1.40
C ALA A 157 25.55 4.18 -1.62
N VAL A 158 25.47 5.08 -2.60
CA VAL A 158 26.57 5.97 -2.98
C VAL A 158 26.19 7.43 -2.75
N LYS A 159 27.17 8.22 -2.34
CA LYS A 159 27.11 9.68 -2.30
C LYS A 159 28.05 10.23 -3.35
N GLY A 160 27.80 11.46 -3.77
CA GLY A 160 28.62 12.05 -4.81
C GLY A 160 28.13 13.43 -5.22
N SER A 161 29.03 14.18 -5.82
CA SER A 161 28.73 15.50 -6.36
C SER A 161 27.72 15.39 -7.53
N PRO A 162 26.77 16.34 -7.69
CA PRO A 162 25.88 16.34 -8.86
C PRO A 162 26.66 16.42 -10.17
N TYR A 163 27.84 17.05 -10.17
CA TYR A 163 28.71 17.15 -11.35
C TYR A 163 29.27 15.81 -11.85
N ALA A 164 29.35 14.79 -10.98
CA ALA A 164 29.77 13.44 -11.34
C ALA A 164 28.57 12.47 -11.50
N ASN A 165 27.34 12.95 -11.36
CA ASN A 165 26.16 12.13 -11.51
C ASN A 165 25.82 11.91 -12.99
N ILE A 166 26.00 10.68 -13.47
CA ILE A 166 25.70 10.27 -14.86
C ILE A 166 24.49 9.34 -14.97
N LEU A 167 23.71 9.17 -13.89
CA LEU A 167 22.56 8.26 -13.90
C LEU A 167 21.39 8.78 -14.76
N TRP A 168 21.43 10.05 -15.18
CA TRP A 168 20.46 10.66 -16.08
C TRP A 168 20.90 10.68 -17.55
N ARG A 169 22.08 10.12 -17.88
CA ARG A 169 22.68 10.23 -19.22
C ARG A 169 21.80 9.68 -20.34
N TRP A 170 20.94 8.69 -20.06
CA TRP A 170 19.98 8.13 -21.02
C TRP A 170 18.93 9.15 -21.50
N MET A 171 18.68 10.19 -20.69
CA MET A 171 17.81 11.32 -21.03
C MET A 171 18.59 12.53 -21.57
N GLY A 172 19.90 12.39 -21.82
CA GLY A 172 20.77 13.47 -22.26
C GLY A 172 21.26 14.40 -21.14
N ILE A 173 20.89 14.17 -19.88
CA ILE A 173 21.20 15.07 -18.76
C ILE A 173 22.44 14.58 -18.02
N ARG A 174 23.50 15.39 -18.06
CA ARG A 174 24.81 15.14 -17.42
C ARG A 174 25.62 16.43 -17.38
N ALA A 175 26.48 16.58 -16.38
CA ALA A 175 27.39 17.74 -16.28
C ALA A 175 28.76 17.47 -16.93
N VAL A 176 29.01 16.26 -17.42
CA VAL A 176 30.25 15.84 -18.06
C VAL A 176 29.98 14.92 -19.26
N PRO A 177 30.84 14.91 -20.29
CA PRO A 177 30.66 14.10 -21.49
C PRO A 177 31.21 12.65 -21.36
N HIS A 178 31.88 12.30 -20.28
CA HIS A 178 32.48 10.98 -20.05
C HIS A 178 31.78 10.18 -18.95
N LEU A 179 32.17 8.91 -18.82
CA LEU A 179 31.81 8.04 -17.69
C LEU A 179 32.89 8.20 -16.60
N PRO A 180 32.58 8.80 -15.44
CA PRO A 180 33.53 8.97 -14.35
C PRO A 180 34.03 7.64 -13.80
N CYS A 181 35.21 7.59 -13.17
CA CYS A 181 35.70 6.38 -12.52
C CYS A 181 34.98 6.05 -11.19
N SER A 182 34.34 7.04 -10.57
CA SER A 182 33.53 6.93 -9.35
C SER A 182 32.55 8.11 -9.26
N PHE A 183 31.51 8.02 -8.41
CA PHE A 183 30.56 9.10 -8.18
C PHE A 183 31.14 10.27 -7.35
N ASP A 184 32.33 10.12 -6.78
CA ASP A 184 33.06 11.12 -5.98
C ASP A 184 34.39 11.57 -6.61
N CYS A 185 34.63 11.21 -7.88
CA CYS A 185 35.84 11.57 -8.63
C CYS A 185 36.03 13.10 -8.71
N GLN A 186 37.02 13.63 -7.97
CA GLN A 186 37.24 15.08 -7.85
C GLN A 186 37.59 15.74 -9.20
N GLN A 187 38.39 15.08 -10.04
CA GLN A 187 38.76 15.62 -11.36
C GLN A 187 37.56 15.71 -12.30
N THR A 188 36.61 14.76 -12.21
CA THR A 188 35.34 14.84 -12.93
C THR A 188 34.51 16.01 -12.41
N VAL A 189 34.46 16.21 -11.09
CA VAL A 189 33.71 17.33 -10.49
C VAL A 189 34.26 18.67 -10.95
N GLU A 190 35.58 18.82 -11.00
CA GLU A 190 36.24 20.03 -11.49
C GLU A 190 35.91 20.30 -12.97
N LEU A 191 36.05 19.28 -13.84
CA LEU A 191 35.66 19.41 -15.24
C LEU A 191 34.17 19.78 -15.39
N GLY A 192 33.29 19.15 -14.62
CA GLY A 192 31.86 19.44 -14.66
C GLY A 192 31.53 20.87 -14.24
N LYS A 193 32.24 21.43 -13.25
CA LYS A 193 32.10 22.84 -12.88
C LYS A 193 32.53 23.77 -14.01
N ASN A 194 33.68 23.50 -14.64
CA ASN A 194 34.16 24.31 -15.76
C ASN A 194 33.18 24.29 -16.94
N LEU A 195 32.55 23.13 -17.24
CA LEU A 195 31.54 23.03 -18.30
C LEU A 195 30.24 23.77 -17.96
N VAL A 196 29.83 23.74 -16.69
CA VAL A 196 28.70 24.51 -16.18
C VAL A 196 28.96 26.01 -16.29
N GLU A 197 30.17 26.47 -15.93
CA GLU A 197 30.58 27.86 -16.09
C GLU A 197 30.54 28.32 -17.56
N VAL A 198 30.94 27.45 -18.49
CA VAL A 198 30.78 27.71 -19.94
C VAL A 198 29.31 27.90 -20.29
N GLY A 199 28.41 27.05 -19.78
CA GLY A 199 26.96 27.18 -20.00
C GLY A 199 26.38 28.50 -19.50
N ILE A 200 26.79 28.93 -18.31
CA ILE A 200 26.39 30.23 -17.76
C ILE A 200 26.93 31.37 -18.64
N ALA A 201 28.22 31.32 -19.01
CA ALA A 201 28.86 32.36 -19.80
C ALA A 201 28.23 32.58 -21.19
N VAL A 202 27.52 31.58 -21.72
CA VAL A 202 26.89 31.63 -23.04
C VAL A 202 25.37 31.84 -22.97
N GLY A 203 24.83 32.08 -21.77
CA GLY A 203 23.44 32.49 -21.54
C GLY A 203 22.45 31.37 -21.23
N TYR A 204 22.91 30.20 -20.76
CA TYR A 204 22.07 29.06 -20.38
C TYR A 204 21.86 28.94 -18.87
N ASP A 205 21.90 30.04 -18.13
CA ASP A 205 21.77 30.08 -16.66
C ASP A 205 20.58 29.23 -16.17
N THR A 206 19.42 29.39 -16.80
CA THR A 206 18.19 28.68 -16.43
C THR A 206 18.28 27.17 -16.67
N GLU A 207 18.80 26.74 -17.82
CA GLU A 207 19.00 25.32 -18.14
C GLU A 207 20.05 24.69 -17.22
N ILE A 208 21.10 25.43 -16.87
CA ILE A 208 22.13 25.00 -15.93
C ILE A 208 21.54 24.79 -14.53
N ASP A 209 20.69 25.71 -14.05
CA ASP A 209 20.00 25.57 -12.77
C ASP A 209 19.14 24.30 -12.75
N TRP A 210 18.33 24.07 -13.79
CA TRP A 210 17.52 22.85 -13.90
C TRP A 210 18.37 21.58 -14.00
N LEU A 211 19.47 21.62 -14.76
CA LEU A 211 20.40 20.50 -14.89
C LEU A 211 20.98 20.14 -13.51
N LEU A 212 21.47 21.11 -12.75
CA LEU A 212 22.02 20.87 -11.42
C LEU A 212 20.94 20.43 -10.43
N GLU A 213 19.72 20.94 -10.54
CA GLU A 213 18.58 20.49 -9.74
C GLU A 213 18.33 18.98 -9.96
N ILE A 214 18.18 18.56 -11.23
CA ILE A 214 17.92 17.17 -11.61
C ILE A 214 19.06 16.24 -11.16
N LEU A 215 20.31 16.65 -11.39
CA LEU A 215 21.49 15.87 -10.99
C LEU A 215 21.65 15.76 -9.47
N ASN A 216 20.93 16.58 -8.71
CA ASN A 216 20.93 16.55 -7.25
C ASN A 216 19.74 15.75 -6.66
N TRP A 217 18.88 15.17 -7.49
CA TRP A 217 17.83 14.25 -7.04
C TRP A 217 18.35 12.84 -6.72
N SER A 218 17.58 12.13 -5.90
CA SER A 218 17.80 10.71 -5.60
C SER A 218 17.49 9.85 -6.83
N VAL A 219 18.35 8.88 -7.13
CA VAL A 219 18.20 7.99 -8.29
C VAL A 219 18.55 6.55 -7.90
N GLU A 220 17.69 5.61 -8.29
CA GLU A 220 17.97 4.17 -8.19
C GLU A 220 18.31 3.66 -9.59
N TRP A 221 19.45 3.02 -9.75
CA TRP A 221 19.76 2.18 -10.89
C TRP A 221 19.70 0.73 -10.42
N SER A 222 19.09 -0.15 -11.19
CA SER A 222 19.13 -1.59 -10.92
C SER A 222 19.25 -2.39 -12.20
N VAL A 223 19.95 -3.51 -12.15
CA VAL A 223 20.11 -4.43 -13.28
C VAL A 223 19.67 -5.84 -12.91
N LEU A 224 19.00 -6.52 -13.84
CA LEU A 224 18.73 -7.95 -13.81
C LEU A 224 18.56 -8.48 -15.23
N HIS A 225 19.21 -9.60 -15.58
CA HIS A 225 19.05 -10.27 -16.87
C HIS A 225 19.23 -9.37 -18.10
N GLY A 226 20.17 -8.43 -18.04
CA GLY A 226 20.51 -7.54 -19.17
C GLY A 226 19.61 -6.33 -19.31
N ILE A 227 18.71 -6.10 -18.35
CA ILE A 227 17.83 -4.93 -18.31
C ILE A 227 18.24 -4.06 -17.14
N ALA A 228 18.62 -2.81 -17.43
CA ALA A 228 18.79 -1.76 -16.45
C ALA A 228 17.48 -0.97 -16.32
N GLU A 229 17.05 -0.75 -15.08
CA GLU A 229 15.94 0.11 -14.72
C GLU A 229 16.45 1.26 -13.86
N ILE A 230 16.25 2.49 -14.35
CA ILE A 230 16.63 3.72 -13.69
C ILE A 230 15.36 4.40 -13.19
N ARG A 231 15.18 4.42 -11.87
CA ARG A 231 14.06 5.10 -11.21
C ARG A 231 14.53 6.44 -10.71
N THR A 232 13.71 7.45 -10.98
CA THR A 232 13.91 8.84 -10.56
C THR A 232 12.62 9.33 -9.89
N PRO A 233 12.60 10.52 -9.27
CA PRO A 233 11.37 11.03 -8.66
C PRO A 233 10.22 11.24 -9.66
N ILE A 234 10.52 11.55 -10.93
CA ILE A 234 9.49 11.92 -11.92
C ILE A 234 9.25 10.87 -13.01
N LEU A 235 10.24 10.02 -13.29
CA LEU A 235 10.17 9.05 -14.38
C LEU A 235 10.95 7.76 -14.09
N LYS A 236 10.75 6.78 -14.97
CA LYS A 236 11.48 5.52 -14.98
C LYS A 236 11.99 5.27 -16.40
N VAL A 237 13.25 4.90 -16.54
CA VAL A 237 13.88 4.51 -17.81
C VAL A 237 14.20 3.01 -17.75
N SER A 238 13.93 2.28 -18.83
CA SER A 238 14.44 0.93 -19.04
C SER A 238 15.36 0.92 -20.26
N THR A 239 16.50 0.27 -20.12
CA THR A 239 17.54 0.20 -21.16
C THR A 239 18.30 -1.12 -21.09
N CYS A 240 18.96 -1.50 -22.18
CA CYS A 240 19.87 -2.65 -22.21
C CYS A 240 21.14 -2.36 -21.42
N THR A 241 21.72 -3.41 -20.83
CA THR A 241 22.96 -3.42 -20.05
C THR A 241 23.56 -4.84 -20.04
N ASP A 242 24.72 -5.02 -19.42
CA ASP A 242 25.33 -6.34 -19.18
C ASP A 242 24.38 -7.30 -18.42
N ALA A 243 24.37 -8.57 -18.83
CA ALA A 243 23.49 -9.57 -18.22
C ALA A 243 24.02 -10.04 -16.86
N THR A 244 23.21 -9.90 -15.82
CA THR A 244 23.52 -10.37 -14.47
C THR A 244 22.58 -11.50 -14.04
N PRO A 245 23.08 -12.56 -13.37
CA PRO A 245 22.25 -13.68 -12.92
C PRO A 245 21.37 -13.34 -11.70
N ILE A 246 21.66 -12.21 -11.07
CA ILE A 246 20.99 -11.71 -9.87
C ILE A 246 20.82 -10.19 -9.98
N LYS A 247 19.92 -9.64 -9.14
CA LYS A 247 19.65 -8.21 -9.14
C LYS A 247 20.76 -7.45 -8.42
N TYR A 248 21.33 -6.45 -9.08
CA TYR A 248 22.22 -5.46 -8.48
C TYR A 248 21.54 -4.09 -8.43
N ILE A 249 21.81 -3.31 -7.39
CA ILE A 249 21.15 -2.02 -7.15
C ILE A 249 22.20 -0.99 -6.73
N VAL A 250 22.18 0.18 -7.37
CA VAL A 250 22.91 1.38 -6.95
C VAL A 250 21.89 2.44 -6.58
N ARG A 251 21.98 2.96 -5.35
CA ARG A 251 21.17 4.06 -4.85
C ARG A 251 22.05 5.27 -4.64
N ARG A 252 21.86 6.30 -5.46
CA ARG A 252 22.50 7.59 -5.24
C ARG A 252 21.56 8.50 -4.47
N GLU A 253 21.94 8.87 -3.25
CA GLU A 253 21.18 9.83 -2.45
C GLU A 253 21.31 11.24 -3.01
N GLY A 254 20.16 11.87 -3.29
CA GLY A 254 20.06 13.27 -3.65
C GLY A 254 19.83 14.16 -2.42
N LYS A 255 20.08 15.46 -2.56
CA LYS A 255 19.79 16.45 -1.51
C LYS A 255 18.44 17.15 -1.73
N THR A 256 17.89 17.07 -2.94
CA THR A 256 16.64 17.71 -3.32
C THR A 256 15.66 16.70 -3.92
N SER A 257 14.40 17.10 -4.02
CA SER A 257 13.36 16.35 -4.72
C SER A 257 12.41 17.34 -5.41
N PRO A 258 11.93 17.04 -6.62
CA PRO A 258 11.00 17.93 -7.31
C PRO A 258 9.63 17.92 -6.63
N LEU A 259 8.91 19.03 -6.73
CA LEU A 259 7.54 19.16 -6.22
C LEU A 259 6.58 18.19 -6.93
N GLU A 260 6.81 17.96 -8.22
CA GLU A 260 6.04 17.03 -9.06
C GLU A 260 6.49 15.57 -8.89
N GLY A 261 7.47 15.32 -8.02
CA GLY A 261 7.99 13.98 -7.74
C GLY A 261 6.91 13.06 -7.19
N ALA A 262 6.90 11.83 -7.68
CA ALA A 262 6.04 10.79 -7.13
C ALA A 262 6.36 10.55 -5.64
N LYS A 263 5.31 10.35 -4.86
CA LYS A 263 5.39 9.99 -3.44
C LYS A 263 5.21 8.48 -3.30
N GLY A 264 6.04 7.84 -2.49
CA GLY A 264 6.06 6.38 -2.38
C GLY A 264 6.81 5.89 -1.16
N LEU A 265 6.62 4.61 -0.83
CA LEU A 265 7.30 3.95 0.29
C LEU A 265 8.71 3.44 -0.07
N ASN A 266 9.02 3.37 -1.36
CA ASN A 266 10.29 2.85 -1.87
C ASN A 266 11.13 3.97 -2.47
N PHE A 267 12.45 3.88 -2.28
CA PHE A 267 13.42 4.76 -2.91
C PHE A 267 13.26 4.72 -4.46
N PRO A 268 13.40 5.85 -5.18
CA PRO A 268 13.83 7.18 -4.73
C PRO A 268 12.69 8.13 -4.33
N TYR A 269 11.47 7.63 -4.14
CA TYR A 269 10.30 8.47 -3.91
C TYR A 269 10.31 9.07 -2.50
N SER A 270 9.83 10.31 -2.39
CA SER A 270 9.63 10.93 -1.08
C SER A 270 8.50 10.21 -0.34
N THR A 271 8.70 9.95 0.95
CA THR A 271 7.64 9.38 1.79
C THR A 271 6.47 10.38 1.82
N PRO A 272 5.22 9.95 1.57
CA PRO A 272 4.09 10.86 1.70
C PRO A 272 4.09 11.50 3.09
N SER A 273 4.03 12.83 3.15
CA SER A 273 3.75 13.53 4.40
C SER A 273 2.44 12.95 4.95
N LYS A 274 2.51 12.17 6.04
CA LYS A 274 1.31 11.61 6.65
C LYS A 274 0.40 12.80 6.96
N PRO A 275 -0.79 12.93 6.33
CA PRO A 275 -1.71 13.98 6.74
C PRO A 275 -1.97 13.79 8.23
N LEU A 276 -1.92 14.88 9.00
CA LEU A 276 -2.30 14.84 10.40
C LEU A 276 -3.64 14.10 10.48
N LEU A 277 -3.76 13.10 11.36
CA LEU A 277 -4.94 12.21 11.42
C LEU A 277 -6.25 13.00 11.42
N THR A 278 -6.23 14.14 12.10
CA THR A 278 -7.33 15.11 12.22
C THR A 278 -7.75 15.78 10.91
N GLN A 279 -6.86 15.86 9.92
CA GLN A 279 -7.13 16.41 8.58
C GLN A 279 -7.50 15.33 7.56
N SER A 280 -7.47 14.05 7.93
CA SER A 280 -7.89 12.98 7.03
C SER A 280 -9.38 13.11 6.72
N LYS A 281 -9.77 12.81 5.47
CA LYS A 281 -11.19 12.79 5.06
C LYS A 281 -12.03 11.87 5.95
N GLY A 282 -11.49 10.72 6.34
CA GLY A 282 -12.17 9.77 7.22
C GLY A 282 -12.49 10.34 8.61
N TYR A 283 -11.53 11.04 9.22
CA TYR A 283 -11.72 11.69 10.51
C TYR A 283 -12.76 12.82 10.44
N GLN A 284 -12.66 13.68 9.42
CA GLN A 284 -13.62 14.76 9.19
C GLN A 284 -15.03 14.22 8.90
N GLN A 285 -15.14 13.09 8.20
CA GLN A 285 -16.41 12.41 7.95
C GLN A 285 -17.01 11.82 9.23
N GLY A 286 -16.17 11.28 10.13
CA GLY A 286 -16.59 10.77 11.43
C GLY A 286 -17.15 11.87 12.34
N LEU A 287 -16.53 13.05 12.36
CA LEU A 287 -17.05 14.20 13.10
C LEU A 287 -18.39 14.70 12.56
N LYS A 288 -18.59 14.64 11.23
CA LYS A 288 -19.87 15.02 10.59
C LYS A 288 -20.99 14.00 10.81
N ASN A 289 -20.65 12.77 11.16
CA ASN A 289 -21.61 11.69 11.40
C ASN A 289 -21.36 11.08 12.79
N PRO A 290 -21.61 11.84 13.87
CA PRO A 290 -21.43 11.32 15.21
C PRO A 290 -22.31 10.07 15.39
N ILE A 291 -21.69 8.97 15.85
CA ILE A 291 -22.43 7.76 16.20
C ILE A 291 -23.45 8.16 17.26
N LYS A 292 -24.74 8.12 16.90
CA LYS A 292 -25.81 8.30 17.88
C LYS A 292 -25.69 7.16 18.88
N THR A 293 -25.19 7.45 20.08
CA THR A 293 -25.30 6.54 21.22
C THR A 293 -26.79 6.32 21.45
N GLN A 294 -27.27 5.13 21.08
CA GLN A 294 -28.65 4.70 21.35
C GLN A 294 -28.94 4.88 22.84
N SER A 295 -30.16 5.33 23.12
CA SER A 295 -30.74 5.62 24.44
C SER A 295 -30.19 4.69 25.53
N GLN A 296 -29.66 5.30 26.60
CA GLN A 296 -29.22 4.55 27.78
C GLN A 296 -30.44 3.81 28.35
N TYR A 297 -30.44 2.49 28.23
CA TYR A 297 -31.35 1.66 29.00
C TYR A 297 -30.96 1.77 30.48
N PRO A 298 -31.93 1.73 31.41
CA PRO A 298 -31.63 1.68 32.82
C PRO A 298 -30.85 0.40 33.18
N GLU A 299 -30.07 0.44 34.25
CA GLU A 299 -29.20 -0.66 34.69
C GLU A 299 -29.94 -1.99 34.88
N TRP A 300 -31.16 -1.91 35.41
CA TRP A 300 -32.05 -3.07 35.62
C TRP A 300 -32.39 -3.84 34.34
N TYR A 301 -32.24 -3.23 33.16
CA TYR A 301 -32.56 -3.86 31.87
C TYR A 301 -31.74 -5.15 31.67
N THR A 302 -30.47 -5.16 32.11
CA THR A 302 -29.59 -6.33 31.99
C THR A 302 -29.39 -7.06 33.32
N SER A 303 -29.28 -6.33 34.44
CA SER A 303 -28.92 -6.93 35.72
C SER A 303 -30.01 -7.85 36.27
N ASP A 304 -31.29 -7.54 36.05
CA ASP A 304 -32.42 -8.37 36.52
C ASP A 304 -32.44 -9.76 35.88
N ASN A 305 -31.87 -9.89 34.68
CA ASN A 305 -31.74 -11.16 33.97
C ASN A 305 -30.39 -11.85 34.23
N GLY A 306 -29.56 -11.30 35.12
CA GLY A 306 -28.26 -11.85 35.48
C GLY A 306 -27.12 -11.55 34.49
N PHE A 307 -27.23 -10.48 33.68
CA PHE A 307 -26.21 -10.11 32.70
C PHE A 307 -25.44 -8.83 33.08
N ASN A 308 -24.11 -8.90 32.95
CA ASN A 308 -23.20 -7.77 33.21
C ASN A 308 -23.16 -6.71 32.09
N SER A 309 -23.76 -7.00 30.92
CA SER A 309 -23.83 -6.04 29.82
C SER A 309 -24.97 -6.38 28.86
N ARG A 310 -25.44 -5.36 28.12
CA ARG A 310 -26.45 -5.55 27.06
C ARG A 310 -25.95 -6.49 25.98
N PHE A 311 -24.70 -6.36 25.55
CA PHE A 311 -24.13 -7.22 24.52
C PHE A 311 -24.14 -8.70 24.93
N ALA A 312 -23.80 -9.02 26.18
CA ALA A 312 -23.86 -10.40 26.67
C ALA A 312 -25.29 -10.94 26.66
N MET A 313 -26.27 -10.14 27.10
CA MET A 313 -27.68 -10.51 27.09
C MET A 313 -28.23 -10.67 25.67
N GLU A 314 -27.89 -9.78 24.73
CA GLU A 314 -28.29 -9.89 23.32
C GLU A 314 -27.77 -11.20 22.71
N ASN A 315 -26.50 -11.52 22.90
CA ASN A 315 -25.92 -12.76 22.37
C ASN A 315 -26.52 -14.02 23.01
N ALA A 316 -26.91 -13.96 24.29
CA ALA A 316 -27.56 -15.07 24.96
C ALA A 316 -29.02 -15.25 24.52
N HIS A 317 -29.76 -14.16 24.34
CA HIS A 317 -31.17 -14.20 23.94
C HIS A 317 -31.35 -14.53 22.46
N LYS A 318 -30.41 -14.14 21.59
CA LYS A 318 -30.53 -14.32 20.14
C LYS A 318 -30.98 -15.72 19.70
N PRO A 319 -30.33 -16.84 20.08
CA PRO A 319 -30.76 -18.17 19.66
C PRO A 319 -32.15 -18.56 20.20
N ILE A 320 -32.54 -18.02 21.36
CA ILE A 320 -33.87 -18.25 21.95
C ILE A 320 -34.94 -17.54 21.13
N VAL A 321 -34.70 -16.27 20.80
CA VAL A 321 -35.63 -15.43 20.02
C VAL A 321 -35.80 -15.98 18.62
N GLU A 322 -34.71 -16.38 17.96
CA GLU A 322 -34.75 -16.98 16.62
C GLU A 322 -35.56 -18.29 16.62
N LEU A 323 -35.32 -19.17 17.58
CA LEU A 323 -36.04 -20.44 17.69
C LEU A 323 -37.52 -20.24 18.05
N ALA A 324 -37.82 -19.30 18.96
CA ALA A 324 -39.20 -18.95 19.31
C ALA A 324 -39.95 -18.37 18.10
N ALA A 325 -39.34 -17.43 17.37
CA ALA A 325 -39.94 -16.85 16.17
C ALA A 325 -40.23 -17.91 15.10
N ASN A 326 -39.29 -18.83 14.84
CA ASN A 326 -39.49 -19.93 13.92
C ASN A 326 -40.59 -20.90 14.36
N THR A 327 -40.70 -21.17 15.66
CA THR A 327 -41.73 -22.06 16.22
C THR A 327 -43.13 -21.44 16.11
N LEU A 328 -43.23 -20.12 16.12
CA LEU A 328 -44.48 -19.36 16.11
C LEU A 328 -44.86 -18.80 14.73
N ALA A 329 -44.05 -19.03 13.70
CA ALA A 329 -44.09 -18.32 12.42
C ALA A 329 -45.46 -18.29 11.72
N ASP A 330 -46.29 -19.32 11.93
CA ASP A 330 -47.56 -19.50 11.21
C ASP A 330 -48.83 -19.34 12.08
N CYS A 331 -48.71 -19.08 13.39
CA CYS A 331 -49.91 -19.08 14.25
C CYS A 331 -49.89 -18.16 15.49
N GLY A 332 -48.79 -17.46 15.78
CA GLY A 332 -48.72 -16.57 16.94
C GLY A 332 -49.09 -17.26 18.27
N GLY A 333 -49.69 -16.52 19.19
CA GLY A 333 -50.37 -17.08 20.37
C GLY A 333 -49.60 -16.92 21.69
N ASN A 334 -50.10 -17.57 22.74
CA ASN A 334 -49.62 -17.38 24.10
C ASN A 334 -48.22 -17.99 24.29
N VAL A 335 -47.24 -17.18 24.72
CA VAL A 335 -45.86 -17.58 25.01
C VAL A 335 -45.58 -17.41 26.49
N LEU A 336 -45.24 -18.50 27.19
CA LEU A 336 -44.96 -18.51 28.62
C LEU A 336 -43.44 -18.57 28.89
N ASP A 337 -42.91 -17.66 29.68
CA ASP A 337 -41.53 -17.71 30.18
C ASP A 337 -41.48 -18.00 31.68
N LEU A 338 -40.87 -19.12 32.06
CA LEU A 338 -40.78 -19.61 33.45
C LEU A 338 -39.48 -19.13 34.09
N GLY A 339 -39.57 -18.07 34.91
CA GLY A 339 -38.42 -17.33 35.42
C GLY A 339 -38.06 -16.16 34.52
N CYS A 340 -39.06 -15.33 34.17
CA CYS A 340 -38.96 -14.35 33.09
C CYS A 340 -38.13 -13.09 33.43
N GLY A 341 -37.63 -12.97 34.66
CA GLY A 341 -36.89 -11.80 35.12
C GLY A 341 -37.73 -10.53 34.98
N ASN A 342 -37.23 -9.57 34.20
CA ASN A 342 -37.94 -8.31 33.92
C ASN A 342 -38.81 -8.39 32.65
N GLY A 343 -38.81 -9.50 31.91
CA GLY A 343 -39.57 -9.69 30.67
C GLY A 343 -38.85 -9.26 29.39
N VAL A 344 -37.56 -8.89 29.44
CA VAL A 344 -36.80 -8.48 28.23
C VAL A 344 -36.76 -9.58 27.16
N LEU A 345 -36.67 -10.86 27.54
CA LEU A 345 -36.67 -11.96 26.58
C LEU A 345 -38.00 -12.01 25.82
N LEU A 346 -39.12 -11.99 26.55
CA LEU A 346 -40.47 -11.97 25.96
C LEU A 346 -40.70 -10.73 25.09
N LYS A 347 -40.19 -9.56 25.48
CA LYS A 347 -40.24 -8.36 24.65
C LYS A 347 -39.58 -8.58 23.29
N LYS A 348 -38.39 -9.17 23.26
CA LYS A 348 -37.69 -9.47 22.00
C LYS A 348 -38.43 -10.49 21.13
N ILE A 349 -39.12 -11.45 21.75
CA ILE A 349 -39.96 -12.41 21.05
C ILE A 349 -41.17 -11.70 20.42
N CYS A 350 -41.85 -10.82 21.14
CA CYS A 350 -42.94 -10.01 20.59
C CYS A 350 -42.48 -9.05 19.48
N GLU A 351 -41.27 -8.51 19.57
CA GLU A 351 -40.67 -7.70 18.49
C GLU A 351 -40.35 -8.52 17.24
N ALA A 352 -39.98 -9.79 17.40
CA ALA A 352 -39.72 -10.72 16.30
C ALA A 352 -41.01 -11.34 15.72
N ASN A 353 -42.07 -11.43 16.52
CA ASN A 353 -43.39 -11.92 16.12
C ASN A 353 -44.49 -11.14 16.86
N SER A 354 -45.14 -10.23 16.14
CA SER A 354 -46.17 -9.34 16.70
C SER A 354 -47.46 -10.04 17.12
N GLU A 355 -47.66 -11.31 16.75
CA GLU A 355 -48.81 -12.12 17.16
C GLU A 355 -48.54 -12.92 18.45
N ALA A 356 -47.33 -12.84 19.01
CA ALA A 356 -46.98 -13.47 20.28
C ALA A 356 -47.59 -12.69 21.46
N ILE A 357 -48.34 -13.38 22.30
CA ILE A 357 -48.94 -12.84 23.53
C ILE A 357 -48.09 -13.32 24.71
N PRO A 358 -47.30 -12.44 25.36
CA PRO A 358 -46.35 -12.86 26.38
C PRO A 358 -47.03 -13.08 27.73
N PHE A 359 -46.63 -14.15 28.42
CA PHE A 359 -46.96 -14.48 29.80
C PHE A 359 -45.68 -14.82 30.53
N GLY A 360 -45.56 -14.41 31.80
CA GLY A 360 -44.35 -14.65 32.56
C GLY A 360 -44.60 -14.84 34.04
N ILE A 361 -43.72 -15.61 34.67
CA ILE A 361 -43.67 -15.73 36.13
C ILE A 361 -42.25 -15.56 36.63
N GLU A 362 -42.11 -14.79 37.69
CA GLU A 362 -40.85 -14.53 38.36
C GLU A 362 -41.09 -14.39 39.86
N ILE A 363 -40.21 -14.98 40.66
CA ILE A 363 -40.37 -15.03 42.12
C ILE A 363 -39.96 -13.69 42.76
N ASP A 364 -39.04 -12.97 42.13
CA ASP A 364 -38.58 -11.66 42.59
C ASP A 364 -39.50 -10.53 42.11
N SER A 365 -40.35 -10.05 43.02
CA SER A 365 -41.27 -8.94 42.77
C SER A 365 -40.61 -7.66 42.24
N SER A 366 -39.32 -7.43 42.50
CA SER A 366 -38.62 -6.24 42.02
C SER A 366 -38.41 -6.26 40.51
N ARG A 367 -38.21 -7.45 39.92
CA ARG A 367 -37.99 -7.64 38.48
C ARG A 367 -39.30 -7.56 37.70
N VAL A 368 -40.36 -8.18 38.23
CA VAL A 368 -41.72 -8.13 37.63
C VAL A 368 -42.23 -6.69 37.51
N LYS A 369 -41.89 -5.81 38.46
CA LYS A 369 -42.27 -4.39 38.42
C LYS A 369 -41.72 -3.64 37.20
N HIS A 370 -40.66 -4.14 36.56
CA HIS A 370 -40.11 -3.53 35.35
C HIS A 370 -40.81 -3.99 34.08
N THR A 371 -41.60 -5.06 34.11
CA THR A 371 -42.28 -5.56 32.92
C THR A 371 -43.29 -4.58 32.31
N PRO A 372 -44.12 -3.85 33.08
CA PRO A 372 -45.02 -2.84 32.50
C PRO A 372 -44.28 -1.70 31.77
N LEU A 373 -42.99 -1.46 32.08
CA LEU A 373 -42.16 -0.48 31.35
C LEU A 373 -41.70 -1.00 29.99
N LEU A 374 -41.72 -2.32 29.79
CA LEU A 374 -41.26 -3.01 28.59
C LEU A 374 -42.40 -3.50 27.70
N LEU A 375 -43.48 -4.00 28.31
CA LEU A 375 -44.64 -4.60 27.68
C LEU A 375 -45.93 -4.09 28.36
N PRO A 376 -46.23 -2.77 28.26
CA PRO A 376 -47.35 -2.16 28.98
C PRO A 376 -48.72 -2.77 28.62
N GLU A 377 -48.90 -3.18 27.36
CA GLU A 377 -50.15 -3.78 26.87
C GLU A 377 -50.44 -5.17 27.46
N PHE A 378 -49.42 -5.82 28.01
CA PHE A 378 -49.50 -7.18 28.55
C PHE A 378 -49.17 -7.25 30.03
N ALA A 379 -49.19 -6.13 30.75
CA ALA A 379 -48.78 -6.06 32.16
C ALA A 379 -49.50 -7.10 33.04
N ASP A 380 -50.79 -7.36 32.79
CA ASP A 380 -51.61 -8.31 33.56
C ASP A 380 -51.26 -9.78 33.31
N ASN A 381 -50.43 -10.08 32.30
CA ASN A 381 -49.99 -11.44 31.98
C ASN A 381 -48.74 -11.87 32.77
N PHE A 382 -48.18 -10.98 33.61
CA PHE A 382 -46.98 -11.23 34.38
C PHE A 382 -47.29 -11.33 35.86
N ILE A 383 -46.89 -12.45 36.46
CA ILE A 383 -47.24 -12.79 37.85
C ILE A 383 -45.97 -12.87 38.69
N CYS A 384 -46.02 -12.28 39.88
CA CYS A 384 -45.01 -12.49 40.89
C CYS A 384 -45.36 -13.74 41.70
N GLY A 385 -44.64 -14.84 41.49
CA GLY A 385 -44.97 -16.12 42.11
C GLY A 385 -43.89 -17.17 41.91
N ASP A 386 -44.01 -18.26 42.65
CA ASP A 386 -43.13 -19.43 42.48
C ASP A 386 -43.72 -20.35 41.40
N MET A 387 -43.00 -20.55 40.29
CA MET A 387 -43.44 -21.37 39.15
C MET A 387 -43.78 -22.83 39.50
N PHE A 388 -43.32 -23.33 40.64
CA PHE A 388 -43.59 -24.69 41.09
C PHE A 388 -44.78 -24.80 42.05
N GLU A 389 -45.24 -23.69 42.62
CA GLU A 389 -46.31 -23.66 43.63
C GLU A 389 -47.56 -22.94 43.14
N ASP A 390 -47.39 -21.89 42.32
CA ASP A 390 -48.47 -21.02 41.87
C ASP A 390 -49.24 -21.64 40.69
N ASP A 391 -50.55 -21.83 40.89
CA ASP A 391 -51.44 -22.41 39.89
C ASP A 391 -52.16 -21.36 39.01
N SER A 392 -51.94 -20.05 39.25
CA SER A 392 -52.63 -18.95 38.54
C SER A 392 -52.36 -18.91 37.03
N LEU A 393 -51.25 -19.49 36.57
CA LEU A 393 -50.92 -19.60 35.14
C LEU A 393 -51.61 -20.77 34.44
N TRP A 394 -52.12 -21.74 35.20
CA TRP A 394 -52.54 -23.05 34.70
C TRP A 394 -54.06 -23.22 34.68
N SER A 395 -54.81 -22.18 34.29
CA SER A 395 -56.26 -22.29 34.13
C SER A 395 -56.62 -23.29 33.02
N ASP A 396 -57.65 -24.12 33.22
CA ASP A 396 -58.06 -25.16 32.25
C ASP A 396 -58.40 -24.62 30.84
N SER A 397 -58.79 -23.35 30.74
CA SER A 397 -59.08 -22.68 29.45
C SER A 397 -57.84 -22.13 28.75
N ARG A 398 -56.67 -22.12 29.39
CA ARG A 398 -55.45 -21.48 28.85
C ARG A 398 -54.49 -22.53 28.31
N ARG A 399 -54.16 -22.36 27.02
CA ARG A 399 -53.15 -23.12 26.29
C ARG A 399 -52.02 -22.16 25.88
N TYR A 400 -50.79 -22.62 26.02
CA TYR A 400 -49.60 -21.90 25.57
C TYR A 400 -49.05 -22.55 24.31
N LYS A 401 -48.82 -21.75 23.27
CA LYS A 401 -48.20 -22.23 22.03
C LYS A 401 -46.73 -22.58 22.23
N LEU A 402 -46.07 -21.86 23.14
CA LEU A 402 -44.69 -22.08 23.50
C LEU A 402 -44.49 -21.79 24.98
N ALA A 403 -43.85 -22.72 25.69
CA ALA A 403 -43.26 -22.46 27.00
C ALA A 403 -41.74 -22.42 26.90
N ILE A 404 -41.11 -21.54 27.67
CA ILE A 404 -39.67 -21.31 27.70
C ILE A 404 -39.19 -21.60 29.13
N LEU A 405 -38.16 -22.45 29.26
CA LEU A 405 -37.67 -22.89 30.57
C LEU A 405 -36.17 -23.17 30.55
N MET A 406 -35.46 -22.73 31.59
CA MET A 406 -34.08 -23.14 31.85
C MET A 406 -34.07 -24.46 32.67
N PRO A 407 -33.61 -25.61 32.13
CA PRO A 407 -33.79 -26.91 32.79
C PRO A 407 -33.11 -27.04 34.16
N GLY A 408 -32.08 -26.23 34.43
CA GLY A 408 -31.43 -26.16 35.74
C GLY A 408 -32.41 -25.82 36.87
N ARG A 409 -33.47 -25.04 36.61
CA ARG A 409 -34.52 -24.76 37.62
C ARG A 409 -35.23 -26.02 38.10
N LEU A 410 -35.45 -26.99 37.21
CA LEU A 410 -36.06 -28.27 37.56
C LEU A 410 -35.15 -29.13 38.46
N ILE A 411 -33.83 -28.98 38.32
CA ILE A 411 -32.84 -29.68 39.14
C ILE A 411 -32.79 -29.05 40.53
N GLU A 412 -32.82 -27.72 40.61
CA GLU A 412 -32.81 -26.97 41.87
C GLU A 412 -34.05 -27.23 42.72
N ALA A 413 -35.23 -27.36 42.11
CA ALA A 413 -36.50 -27.50 42.81
C ALA A 413 -36.75 -28.88 43.46
N GLY A 414 -35.97 -29.90 43.09
CA GLY A 414 -36.16 -31.28 43.55
C GLY A 414 -37.25 -32.05 42.77
N SER A 415 -37.30 -33.37 42.96
CA SER A 415 -38.06 -34.29 42.11
C SER A 415 -39.57 -34.10 42.15
N GLU A 416 -40.16 -33.88 43.33
CA GLU A 416 -41.62 -33.75 43.50
C GLU A 416 -42.16 -32.48 42.81
N ARG A 417 -41.57 -31.32 43.14
CA ARG A 417 -41.93 -30.02 42.55
C ARG A 417 -41.70 -30.01 41.04
N SER A 418 -40.59 -30.58 40.59
CA SER A 418 -40.27 -30.75 39.17
C SER A 418 -41.30 -31.62 38.44
N ALA A 419 -41.75 -32.71 39.07
CA ALA A 419 -42.78 -33.58 38.48
C ALA A 419 -44.12 -32.85 38.30
N LYS A 420 -44.56 -32.06 39.30
CA LYS A 420 -45.78 -31.24 39.19
C LYS A 420 -45.70 -30.26 38.01
N LEU A 421 -44.63 -29.46 37.92
CA LEU A 421 -44.47 -28.49 36.84
C LEU A 421 -44.40 -29.15 35.46
N LYS A 422 -43.72 -30.31 35.37
CA LYS A 422 -43.67 -31.10 34.14
C LYS A 422 -45.03 -31.58 33.67
N GLU A 423 -45.89 -32.00 34.59
CA GLU A 423 -47.27 -32.39 34.27
C GLU A 423 -48.06 -31.19 33.72
N GLN A 424 -47.92 -30.01 34.35
CA GLN A 424 -48.57 -28.79 33.87
C GLN A 424 -48.10 -28.39 32.47
N LEU A 425 -46.79 -28.44 32.21
CA LEU A 425 -46.22 -28.17 30.90
C LEU A 425 -46.75 -29.15 29.83
N LYS A 426 -46.83 -30.45 30.13
CA LYS A 426 -47.44 -31.45 29.21
C LYS A 426 -48.93 -31.16 28.95
N LYS A 427 -49.66 -30.72 29.98
CA LYS A 427 -51.10 -30.47 29.89
C LYS A 427 -51.43 -29.19 29.13
N HIS A 428 -50.65 -28.12 29.33
CA HIS A 428 -51.03 -26.76 28.89
C HIS A 428 -50.20 -26.21 27.73
N CYS A 429 -49.06 -26.81 27.36
CA CYS A 429 -48.16 -26.25 26.36
C CYS A 429 -48.04 -27.15 25.12
N ASP A 430 -48.14 -26.54 23.93
CA ASP A 430 -47.98 -27.25 22.65
C ASP A 430 -46.50 -27.55 22.38
N ASN A 431 -45.62 -26.59 22.70
CA ASN A 431 -44.17 -26.71 22.53
C ASN A 431 -43.42 -26.28 23.79
N LEU A 432 -42.27 -26.90 24.03
CA LEU A 432 -41.32 -26.51 25.06
C LEU A 432 -39.99 -26.14 24.41
N LEU A 433 -39.52 -24.92 24.65
CA LEU A 433 -38.17 -24.46 24.33
C LEU A 433 -37.36 -24.42 25.61
N VAL A 434 -36.22 -25.09 25.59
CA VAL A 434 -35.27 -25.04 26.70
C VAL A 434 -34.00 -24.31 26.30
N TYR A 435 -33.40 -23.62 27.26
CA TYR A 435 -32.15 -22.87 27.04
C TYR A 435 -31.24 -22.97 28.24
N ALA A 436 -29.96 -22.66 28.04
CA ALA A 436 -29.00 -22.47 29.11
C ALA A 436 -27.87 -21.52 28.69
N TYR A 437 -27.27 -20.86 29.66
CA TYR A 437 -26.08 -20.04 29.49
C TYR A 437 -25.22 -20.06 30.75
N GLY A 438 -23.97 -19.60 30.62
CA GLY A 438 -23.03 -19.47 31.73
C GLY A 438 -22.66 -20.81 32.36
N GLU A 439 -22.55 -20.83 33.69
CA GLU A 439 -22.04 -21.96 34.47
C GLU A 439 -22.84 -23.26 34.28
N TRP A 440 -24.12 -23.19 33.90
CA TRP A 440 -24.94 -24.36 33.62
C TRP A 440 -24.42 -25.20 32.45
N LEU A 441 -23.99 -24.54 31.37
CA LEU A 441 -23.42 -25.24 30.22
C LEU A 441 -22.05 -25.83 30.57
N THR A 442 -21.24 -25.11 31.36
CA THR A 442 -19.94 -25.62 31.82
C THR A 442 -20.09 -26.81 32.76
N ARG A 443 -21.03 -26.75 33.71
CA ARG A 443 -21.24 -27.78 34.74
C ARG A 443 -21.78 -29.09 34.18
N TYR A 444 -22.58 -29.02 33.12
CA TYR A 444 -23.24 -30.18 32.52
C TYR A 444 -22.74 -30.45 31.09
N GLU A 445 -21.61 -29.86 30.72
CA GLU A 445 -20.89 -29.95 29.44
C GLU A 445 -21.65 -29.40 28.21
N SER A 446 -22.97 -29.53 28.17
CA SER A 446 -23.84 -29.07 27.07
C SER A 446 -25.28 -28.88 27.54
N LEU A 447 -26.11 -28.25 26.69
CA LEU A 447 -27.57 -28.20 26.91
C LEU A 447 -28.18 -29.60 26.95
N THR A 448 -27.68 -30.54 26.14
CA THR A 448 -28.12 -31.94 26.12
C THR A 448 -27.88 -32.62 27.47
N GLY A 449 -26.68 -32.46 28.04
CA GLY A 449 -26.34 -33.03 29.34
C GLY A 449 -27.22 -32.46 30.46
N LEU A 450 -27.46 -31.14 30.43
CA LEU A 450 -28.34 -30.47 31.38
C LEU A 450 -29.81 -30.94 31.25
N ALA A 451 -30.34 -30.98 30.03
CA ALA A 451 -31.71 -31.41 29.76
C ALA A 451 -31.93 -32.87 30.18
N HIS A 452 -31.00 -33.77 29.85
CA HIS A 452 -31.04 -35.16 30.28
C HIS A 452 -31.09 -35.29 31.81
N LYS A 453 -30.24 -34.53 32.53
CA LYS A 453 -30.26 -34.53 34.00
C LYS A 453 -31.58 -34.01 34.57
N ALA A 454 -32.20 -33.04 33.90
CA ALA A 454 -33.51 -32.51 34.24
C ALA A 454 -34.66 -33.42 33.80
N GLY A 455 -34.42 -34.56 33.13
CA GLY A 455 -35.45 -35.46 32.61
C GLY A 455 -36.26 -34.82 31.47
N ILE A 456 -35.56 -34.15 30.54
CA ILE A 456 -36.07 -33.52 29.33
C ILE A 456 -35.30 -34.08 28.12
N LEU A 457 -36.03 -34.43 27.06
CA LEU A 457 -35.47 -34.89 25.79
C LEU A 457 -35.44 -33.73 24.78
N LEU A 458 -34.28 -33.42 24.21
CA LEU A 458 -34.18 -32.42 23.14
C LEU A 458 -34.65 -33.01 21.81
N LEU A 459 -35.42 -32.24 21.04
CA LEU A 459 -35.91 -32.63 19.71
C LEU A 459 -34.86 -32.43 18.60
N ALA A 460 -33.92 -31.52 18.82
CA ALA A 460 -32.75 -31.32 17.97
C ALA A 460 -31.49 -31.22 18.85
N SER A 461 -30.45 -31.98 18.50
CA SER A 461 -29.18 -31.98 19.23
C SER A 461 -28.05 -31.48 18.33
N GLU A 462 -27.76 -30.18 18.41
CA GLU A 462 -26.45 -29.67 17.99
C GLU A 462 -25.54 -29.63 19.22
N ALA A 463 -24.28 -30.01 19.05
CA ALA A 463 -23.33 -30.14 20.16
C ALA A 463 -23.17 -28.84 20.98
N ASP A 464 -23.27 -27.69 20.31
CA ASP A 464 -23.07 -26.36 20.88
C ASP A 464 -24.36 -25.54 21.04
N ALA A 465 -25.54 -26.17 20.93
CA ALA A 465 -26.82 -25.48 21.06
C ALA A 465 -26.99 -24.86 22.45
N LYS A 466 -27.35 -23.57 22.48
CA LYS A 466 -27.72 -22.83 23.71
C LYS A 466 -29.23 -22.79 23.96
N ALA A 467 -30.01 -23.13 22.93
CA ALA A 467 -31.46 -23.26 22.97
C ALA A 467 -31.89 -24.41 22.04
N SER A 468 -32.92 -25.16 22.42
CA SER A 468 -33.51 -26.22 21.58
C SER A 468 -34.96 -26.47 21.96
N LEU A 469 -35.74 -27.00 21.02
CA LEU A 469 -37.07 -27.54 21.32
C LEU A 469 -36.92 -28.87 22.06
N ALA A 470 -37.88 -29.16 22.92
CA ALA A 470 -37.81 -30.30 23.80
C ALA A 470 -39.17 -30.94 24.07
N GLN A 471 -39.11 -32.17 24.57
CA GLN A 471 -40.24 -32.91 25.14
C GLN A 471 -39.88 -33.32 26.56
N ILE A 472 -40.91 -33.33 27.41
CA ILE A 472 -40.77 -33.83 28.77
C ILE A 472 -40.87 -35.36 28.71
N ALA A 473 -39.82 -36.04 29.18
CA ALA A 473 -39.73 -37.50 29.18
C ALA A 473 -40.85 -38.18 29.99
#